data_AF-A0AAD4VP94-F1
#
_entry.id   AF-A0AAD4VP94-F1
#
_cell.length_a   1.000
_cell.length_b   1.000
_cell.length_c   1.000
_cell.angle_alpha   90.00
_cell.angle_beta   90.00
_cell.angle_gamma   90.00
#
_symmetry.space_group_name_H-M   'P 1'
#
loop_
_entity.id
_entity.type
_entity.pdbx_description
1 polymer ?
#
loop_
_entity_poly.entity_id
_entity_poly.type
_entity_poly.pdbx_seq_one_letter_code
_entity_poly.pdbx_strand_id
1 'polypeptide(L)'
;MFAGKSLSNKPFLKEELLNLHMNKGGNLMEHLGTFNRCVAYLQRMEVFYNTEDKALMLLTSLSPSYKHFQTALMLGKSSLNFEEVVQDIMMHHVITQHSGDSSQGEGLVANIGEIGRSKKHKARKAT
;
A
#
# COMPACT_ATOMS: atom_id res chain seq x y z
N MET A 1 4.20 -4.60 28.64
CA MET A 1 3.62 -4.23 29.96
C MET A 1 2.65 -3.08 29.73
N PHE A 2 1.35 -3.34 29.68
CA PHE A 2 0.33 -2.27 29.62
C PHE A 2 -0.31 -2.15 31.00
N ALA A 3 0.22 -1.25 31.82
CA ALA A 3 -0.39 -0.90 33.09
C ALA A 3 -1.62 -0.01 32.81
N GLY A 4 -2.77 -0.39 33.35
CA GLY A 4 -4.11 0.18 33.11
C GLY A 4 -4.32 1.67 33.44
N LYS A 5 -3.27 2.48 33.55
CA LYS A 5 -3.33 3.95 33.68
C LYS A 5 -3.34 4.67 32.32
N SER A 6 -2.83 4.03 31.27
CA SER A 6 -2.72 4.60 29.91
C SER A 6 -4.06 4.65 29.17
N LEU A 7 -4.95 3.67 29.42
CA LEU A 7 -6.27 3.58 28.76
C LEU A 7 -7.24 4.72 29.11
N SER A 8 -6.88 5.61 30.03
CA SER A 8 -7.67 6.80 30.42
C SER A 8 -6.95 8.12 30.11
N ASN A 9 -5.75 8.07 29.52
CA ASN A 9 -4.93 9.25 29.28
C ASN A 9 -5.07 9.74 27.83
N LYS A 10 -6.04 10.63 27.62
CA LYS A 10 -6.37 11.23 26.32
C LYS A 10 -5.17 11.79 25.55
N PRO A 11 -4.30 12.66 26.12
CA PRO A 11 -3.14 13.18 25.37
C PRO A 11 -2.12 12.08 25.02
N PHE A 12 -1.91 11.10 25.90
CA PHE A 12 -1.04 9.96 25.61
C PHE A 12 -1.52 9.14 24.40
N LEU A 13 -2.82 8.82 24.34
CA LEU A 13 -3.39 8.07 23.21
C LEU A 13 -3.34 8.86 21.89
N LYS A 14 -3.44 10.20 21.95
CA LYS A 14 -3.26 11.05 20.76
C LYS A 14 -1.83 11.01 20.26
N GLU A 15 -0.87 11.12 21.17
CA GLU A 15 0.56 11.00 20.85
C GLU A 15 0.86 9.62 20.26
N GLU A 16 0.32 8.56 20.85
CA GLU A 16 0.47 7.19 20.35
C GLU A 16 -0.11 7.02 18.94
N LEU A 17 -1.31 7.55 18.68
CA LEU A 17 -1.93 7.48 17.36
C LEU A 17 -1.12 8.23 16.29
N LEU A 18 -0.62 9.42 16.61
CA LEU A 18 0.15 10.25 15.67
C LEU A 18 1.54 9.69 15.37
N ASN A 19 2.13 8.96 16.33
CA ASN A 19 3.43 8.31 16.17
C ASN A 19 3.32 6.82 15.78
N LEU A 20 2.11 6.32 15.54
CA LEU A 20 1.90 4.95 15.11
C LEU A 20 2.45 4.80 13.68
N HIS A 21 3.44 3.92 13.50
CA HIS A 21 4.04 3.65 12.20
C HIS A 21 4.23 2.15 11.97
N MET A 22 3.89 1.70 10.77
CA MET A 22 4.14 0.33 10.32
C MET A 22 5.59 0.18 9.88
N ASN A 23 6.30 -0.78 10.47
CA ASN A 23 7.65 -1.12 10.05
C ASN A 23 7.68 -1.68 8.62
N LYS A 24 8.84 -1.56 7.96
CA LYS A 24 9.07 -2.20 6.65
C LYS A 24 8.89 -3.72 6.78
N GLY A 25 8.03 -4.31 5.95
CA GLY A 25 7.67 -5.72 6.04
C GLY A 25 6.73 -6.07 7.20
N GLY A 26 6.19 -5.07 7.91
CA GLY A 26 5.20 -5.26 8.96
C GLY A 26 3.88 -5.80 8.45
N ASN A 27 3.10 -6.42 9.34
CA ASN A 27 1.80 -6.98 9.02
C ASN A 27 0.74 -5.87 8.94
N LEU A 28 0.16 -5.68 7.75
CA LEU A 28 -0.86 -4.66 7.51
C LEU A 28 -2.11 -4.85 8.39
N MET A 29 -2.55 -6.10 8.59
CA MET A 29 -3.75 -6.40 9.38
C MET A 29 -3.55 -6.08 10.86
N GLU A 30 -2.38 -6.40 11.40
CA GLU A 30 -2.01 -6.06 12.78
C GLU A 30 -1.94 -4.53 12.98
N HIS A 31 -1.36 -3.83 11.99
CA HIS A 31 -1.29 -2.37 11.99
C HIS A 31 -2.67 -1.73 11.96
N LEU A 32 -3.55 -2.15 11.04
CA LEU A 32 -4.95 -1.70 10.98
C LEU A 32 -5.70 -1.97 12.28
N GLY A 33 -5.51 -3.15 12.88
CA GLY A 33 -6.11 -3.50 14.17
C GLY A 33 -5.65 -2.57 15.29
N THR A 34 -4.36 -2.22 15.32
CA THR A 34 -3.79 -1.30 16.32
C THR A 34 -4.28 0.13 16.12
N PHE A 35 -4.31 0.61 14.89
CA PHE A 35 -4.85 1.92 14.53
C PHE A 35 -6.32 2.04 14.96
N ASN A 36 -7.16 1.08 14.57
CA ASN A 36 -8.59 1.07 14.89
C ASN A 36 -8.85 1.03 16.40
N ARG A 37 -8.05 0.27 17.15
CA ARG A 37 -8.13 0.21 18.61
C ARG A 37 -7.80 1.56 19.25
N CYS A 38 -6.74 2.24 18.79
CA CYS A 38 -6.39 3.58 19.30
C CYS A 38 -7.52 4.58 19.04
N VAL A 39 -8.04 4.61 17.82
CA VAL A 39 -9.18 5.47 17.44
C VAL A 39 -10.41 5.16 18.29
N ALA A 40 -10.72 3.89 18.53
CA ALA A 40 -11.86 3.48 19.35
C ALA A 40 -11.71 3.91 20.83
N TYR A 41 -10.52 3.80 21.41
CA TYR A 41 -10.28 4.31 22.77
C TYR A 41 -10.43 5.83 22.85
N LEU A 42 -9.93 6.55 21.85
CA LEU A 42 -10.10 8.00 21.76
C LEU A 42 -11.57 8.40 21.61
N GLN A 43 -12.36 7.66 20.82
CA GLN A 43 -13.80 7.88 20.68
C GLN A 43 -14.56 7.66 21.99
N ARG A 44 -14.17 6.67 22.81
CA ARG A 44 -14.75 6.45 24.15
C ARG A 44 -14.45 7.61 25.12
N MET A 45 -13.44 8.43 24.83
CA MET A 45 -13.11 9.66 25.55
C MET A 45 -13.60 10.92 24.83
N GLU A 46 -14.62 10.78 23.97
CA GLU A 46 -15.24 11.86 23.22
C GLU A 46 -14.24 12.61 22.32
N VAL A 47 -13.23 11.92 21.81
CA VAL A 47 -12.34 12.42 20.75
C VAL A 47 -12.75 11.79 19.43
N PHE A 48 -13.32 12.61 18.58
CA PHE A 48 -13.76 12.22 17.25
C PHE A 48 -12.82 12.81 16.20
N TYR A 49 -12.43 11.97 15.27
CA TYR A 49 -11.76 12.37 14.04
C TYR A 49 -12.77 12.20 12.91
N ASN A 50 -12.84 13.18 12.01
CA ASN A 50 -13.66 13.03 10.80
C ASN A 50 -13.06 11.93 9.90
N THR A 51 -13.82 11.53 8.87
CA THR A 51 -13.43 10.42 7.99
C THR A 51 -12.12 10.73 7.23
N GLU A 52 -11.93 11.97 6.82
CA GLU A 52 -10.78 12.41 6.04
C GLU A 52 -9.49 12.44 6.88
N ASP A 53 -9.54 13.01 8.08
CA ASP A 53 -8.42 13.03 9.02
C ASP A 53 -8.02 11.61 9.42
N LYS A 54 -8.99 10.72 9.65
CA LYS A 54 -8.71 9.29 9.92
C LYS A 54 -8.00 8.64 8.75
N ALA A 55 -8.46 8.89 7.52
CA ALA A 55 -7.85 8.36 6.32
C ALA A 55 -6.41 8.88 6.15
N LEU A 56 -6.19 10.17 6.34
CA LEU A 56 -4.86 10.78 6.27
C LEU A 56 -3.90 10.19 7.31
N MET A 57 -4.33 10.13 8.58
CA MET A 57 -3.52 9.54 9.66
C MET A 57 -3.16 8.08 9.35
N LEU A 58 -4.12 7.29 8.85
CA LEU A 58 -3.85 5.91 8.45
C LEU A 58 -2.83 5.85 7.31
N LEU A 59 -3.01 6.62 6.24
CA LEU A 59 -2.09 6.63 5.10
C LEU A 59 -0.67 7.02 5.50
N THR A 60 -0.50 8.03 6.36
CA THR A 60 0.81 8.48 6.85
C THR A 60 1.46 7.51 7.82
N SER A 61 0.68 6.63 8.45
CA SER A 61 1.17 5.59 9.36
C SER A 61 1.72 4.36 8.62
N LEU A 62 1.47 4.21 7.32
CA LEU A 62 1.91 3.03 6.56
C LEU A 62 3.44 3.01 6.35
N SER A 63 3.96 1.81 6.09
CA SER A 63 5.37 1.60 5.76
C SER A 63 5.75 2.38 4.49
N PRO A 64 7.02 2.83 4.36
CA PRO A 64 7.53 3.51 3.17
C PRO A 64 7.27 2.78 1.84
N SER A 65 7.05 1.46 1.87
CA SER A 65 6.65 0.66 0.70
C SER A 65 5.32 1.11 0.06
N TYR A 66 4.44 1.79 0.80
CA TYR A 66 3.17 2.30 0.30
C TYR A 66 3.25 3.74 -0.24
N LYS A 67 4.43 4.38 -0.24
CA LYS A 67 4.59 5.81 -0.58
C LYS A 67 4.05 6.16 -1.97
N HIS A 68 4.29 5.31 -2.97
CA HIS A 68 3.77 5.54 -4.33
C HIS A 68 2.24 5.43 -4.38
N PHE A 69 1.68 4.40 -3.75
CA PHE A 69 0.23 4.23 -3.60
C PHE A 69 -0.42 5.42 -2.87
N GLN A 70 0.15 5.84 -1.74
CA GLN A 70 -0.30 7.01 -0.99
C GLN A 70 -0.33 8.26 -1.85
N THR A 71 0.76 8.52 -2.59
CA THR A 71 0.87 9.69 -3.47
C THR A 71 -0.19 9.65 -4.58
N ALA A 72 -0.36 8.50 -5.24
CA ALA A 72 -1.35 8.33 -6.30
C ALA A 72 -2.77 8.54 -5.78
N LEU A 73 -3.08 8.00 -4.59
CA LEU A 73 -4.40 8.13 -3.97
C LEU A 73 -4.72 9.58 -3.59
N MET A 74 -3.74 10.29 -3.01
CA MET A 74 -3.88 11.70 -2.62
C MET A 74 -4.03 12.64 -3.83
N LEU A 75 -3.38 12.34 -4.96
CA LEU A 75 -3.51 13.14 -6.18
C LEU A 75 -4.78 12.80 -6.97
N GLY A 76 -5.28 11.56 -6.85
CA GLY A 76 -6.42 11.06 -7.63
C GLY A 76 -7.78 11.35 -7.02
N LYS A 77 -7.86 11.79 -5.75
CA LYS A 77 -9.13 12.03 -5.04
C LYS A 77 -9.19 13.47 -4.51
N SER A 78 -10.35 14.10 -4.65
CA SER A 78 -10.61 15.45 -4.11
C SER A 78 -10.84 15.46 -2.59
N SER A 79 -11.27 14.34 -2.03
CA SER A 79 -11.51 14.15 -0.60
C SER A 79 -11.28 12.68 -0.25
N LEU A 80 -10.89 12.40 0.99
CA LEU A 80 -10.69 11.02 1.47
C LEU A 80 -11.82 10.57 2.38
N ASN A 81 -12.30 9.35 2.15
CA ASN A 81 -13.18 8.63 3.06
C ASN A 81 -12.41 7.44 3.65
N PHE A 82 -12.51 7.25 4.96
CA PHE A 82 -11.79 6.23 5.71
C PHE A 82 -12.10 4.81 5.23
N GLU A 83 -13.37 4.46 5.08
CA GLU A 83 -13.79 3.12 4.66
C GLU A 83 -13.29 2.79 3.26
N GLU A 84 -13.41 3.74 2.32
CA GLU A 84 -12.88 3.59 0.95
C GLU A 84 -11.36 3.41 0.94
N VAL A 85 -10.64 4.24 1.71
CA VAL A 85 -9.18 4.17 1.81
C VAL A 85 -8.73 2.82 2.39
N VAL A 86 -9.44 2.27 3.37
CA VAL A 86 -9.16 0.92 3.88
C VAL A 86 -9.34 -0.12 2.77
N GLN A 87 -10.38 -0.04 1.94
CA GLN A 87 -10.56 -0.95 0.81
C GLN A 87 -9.43 -0.81 -0.23
N ASP A 88 -9.04 0.42 -0.58
CA ASP A 88 -7.97 0.68 -1.53
C ASP A 88 -6.62 0.12 -1.03
N ILE A 89 -6.32 0.31 0.26
CA ILE A 89 -5.13 -0.24 0.91
C ILE A 89 -5.12 -1.78 0.83
N MET A 90 -6.26 -2.42 1.10
CA MET A 90 -6.40 -3.88 1.07
C MET A 90 -6.24 -4.44 -0.34
N MET A 91 -6.87 -3.79 -1.33
CA MET A 91 -6.71 -4.16 -2.74
C MET A 91 -5.25 -4.04 -3.20
N HIS A 92 -4.59 -2.93 -2.86
CA HIS A 92 -3.18 -2.73 -3.16
C HIS A 92 -2.29 -3.78 -2.48
N HIS A 93 -2.57 -4.12 -1.23
CA HIS A 93 -1.84 -5.15 -0.50
C HIS A 93 -1.92 -6.50 -1.20
N VAL A 94 -3.12 -6.95 -1.57
CA VAL A 94 -3.33 -8.22 -2.28
C VAL A 94 -2.59 -8.24 -3.63
N ILE A 95 -2.73 -7.19 -4.44
CA ILE A 95 -2.06 -7.09 -5.76
C ILE A 95 -0.53 -7.17 -5.61
N THR A 96 0.04 -6.46 -4.65
CA THR A 96 1.49 -6.42 -4.45
C THR A 96 2.05 -7.73 -3.90
N GLN A 97 1.28 -8.47 -3.09
CA GLN A 97 1.67 -9.82 -2.66
C GLN A 97 1.68 -10.82 -3.83
N HIS A 98 0.66 -10.80 -4.70
CA HIS A 98 0.60 -11.72 -5.85
C HIS A 98 1.58 -11.37 -6.98
N SER A 99 1.88 -10.09 -7.16
CA SER A 99 2.85 -9.64 -8.17
C SER A 99 4.30 -9.98 -7.78
N GLY A 100 4.58 -10.13 -6.47
CA GLY A 100 5.89 -10.55 -5.98
C GLY A 100 6.23 -12.03 -6.19
N ASP A 101 5.21 -12.86 -6.45
CA ASP A 101 5.36 -14.32 -6.62
C ASP A 101 5.44 -14.74 -8.11
N SER A 102 5.23 -13.80 -9.03
CA SER A 102 5.20 -14.04 -10.48
C SER A 102 6.39 -13.44 -11.26
N SER A 103 7.34 -12.78 -10.58
CA SER A 103 8.56 -12.29 -11.24
C SER A 103 9.76 -13.21 -11.04
N GLN A 104 9.66 -14.47 -11.50
CA GLN A 104 10.85 -15.13 -12.02
C GLN A 104 11.02 -14.62 -13.46
N GLY A 105 12.11 -13.89 -13.67
CA GLY A 105 12.26 -12.93 -14.74
C GLY A 105 12.06 -13.45 -16.17
N GLU A 106 11.33 -12.67 -16.94
CA GLU A 106 11.57 -12.53 -18.37
C GLU A 106 11.72 -11.04 -18.66
N GLY A 107 12.98 -10.58 -18.55
CA GLY A 107 13.37 -9.29 -19.07
C GLY A 107 13.09 -9.26 -20.57
N LEU A 108 12.32 -8.28 -21.01
CA LEU A 108 12.11 -7.95 -22.41
C LEU A 108 13.48 -7.62 -23.04
N VAL A 109 14.12 -8.63 -23.63
CA VAL A 109 15.28 -8.41 -24.53
C VAL A 109 14.73 -7.83 -25.82
N ALA A 110 14.82 -6.51 -25.94
CA ALA A 110 14.68 -5.84 -27.22
C ALA A 110 15.87 -6.23 -28.11
N ASN A 111 15.71 -7.28 -28.92
CA ASN A 111 16.63 -7.57 -30.02
C ASN A 111 16.40 -6.53 -31.14
N ILE A 112 16.98 -5.34 -30.96
CA ILE A 112 17.29 -4.44 -32.08
C ILE A 112 18.65 -4.93 -32.62
N GLY A 113 18.59 -5.81 -33.62
CA GLY A 113 19.76 -6.40 -34.26
C GLY A 113 19.45 -6.77 -35.70
N GLU A 114 19.70 -5.82 -36.59
CA GLU A 114 20.09 -6.02 -37.99
C GLU A 114 19.14 -6.81 -38.90
N ILE A 115 18.24 -6.07 -39.59
CA ILE A 115 17.64 -6.51 -40.85
C ILE A 115 18.75 -6.50 -41.92
N GLY A 116 19.55 -7.57 -41.92
CA GLY A 116 20.51 -7.91 -42.96
C GLY A 116 19.80 -8.55 -44.14
N ARG A 117 19.71 -7.79 -45.24
CA ARG A 117 19.32 -8.26 -46.57
C ARG A 117 20.16 -9.47 -47.01
N SER A 118 19.51 -10.55 -47.45
CA SER A 118 20.03 -11.34 -48.57
C SER A 118 18.96 -12.13 -49.30
N LYS A 119 18.79 -11.79 -50.57
CA LYS A 119 18.03 -12.56 -51.56
C LYS A 119 18.86 -13.80 -51.97
N LYS A 120 18.24 -14.96 -52.12
CA LYS A 120 18.65 -15.92 -53.16
C LYS A 120 17.48 -16.78 -53.65
N HIS A 121 17.28 -16.71 -54.97
CA HIS A 121 16.30 -17.45 -55.76
C HIS A 121 16.78 -18.86 -56.13
N LYS A 122 15.78 -19.76 -56.33
CA LYS A 122 15.76 -21.01 -57.13
C LYS A 122 16.68 -22.16 -56.65
N ALA A 123 16.27 -23.43 -56.69
CA ALA A 123 15.55 -24.10 -57.77
C ALA A 123 14.65 -25.28 -57.33
N ARG A 124 13.66 -25.57 -58.18
CA ARG A 124 12.80 -26.75 -58.21
C ARG A 124 13.57 -27.95 -58.81
N LYS A 125 13.33 -29.19 -58.35
CA LYS A 125 12.53 -30.21 -59.06
C LYS A 125 12.50 -31.55 -58.30
N ALA A 126 11.35 -32.22 -58.46
CA ALA A 126 11.07 -33.59 -58.08
C ALA A 126 11.87 -34.61 -58.91
N THR A 127 12.18 -35.75 -58.29
CA THR A 127 11.72 -37.11 -58.65
C THR A 127 11.99 -38.02 -57.46
#